data_AF-A0A8H7Y8S8-F1
#
_entry.id   AF-A0A8H7Y8S8-F1
#
_cell.length_a   1.000
_cell.length_b   1.000
_cell.length_c   1.000
_cell.angle_alpha   90.00
_cell.angle_beta   90.00
_cell.angle_gamma   90.00
#
_symmetry.space_group_name_H-M   'P 1'
#
loop_
_entity.id
_entity.type
_entity.pdbx_description
1 polymer ?
#
loop_
_entity_poly.entity_id
_entity_poly.type
_entity_poly.pdbx_seq_one_letter_code
_entity_poly.pdbx_strand_id
1 'polypeptide(L)'
;MEVIDTTQWQDCLECYWKCFHPLFPIVHRPTFSTVKPFPLISGAMVAIGSQYDTRPNAKEYSLFLLEACLKLLAKRSPITIRSRISDIQAVFLLEYLSKHRSRKADVTISPRFKSLYGTFIQNRHWTSKNPLAVFNTLSEDDKLAGLEKAYSFWVENETRRRILQASFLLDVQQSTLFQQPLVFLQANLRTPRSNVGNVEPIDLPFPCQTELWEIEGIEEWAQYARAYAKSQETLTLSSVARRIIHQNDDTLKLDPFQSNLILSYALLTNMRSMDLELALEPFIERVKQEKTERESMQGPGYSISSTHPSHTLFTYHFLLAAYRAPLKALLAVSGESWLFNQKLADQEEYQQAKNTLRMWVSGTDELKKAVWHSLRALQYAIDAIDHLELGDTPVLINANPNLSRVSDLFSDGNGCLTPLDAFTQYRGNIHTTKNAVTTPEYLVEGSATLPHLNRSDAVTALHANWALYICALICWAYGAKTPTTTTTDDPLFRPPACPRTYVSTLMLLAPSWPQISRNSIPDHMRRDTSELLKYVRTRWLQPDSMGGLLNEGARVLQRLSENHHRNEDKAWEF
;
A
#
# COMPACT_ATOMS: atom_id res chain seq x y z
N MET A 1 -16.78 26.15 -0.06
CA MET A 1 -16.51 24.84 -0.69
C MET A 1 -16.48 25.15 -2.18
N GLU A 2 -15.31 25.53 -2.69
CA GLU A 2 -15.13 25.84 -4.11
C GLU A 2 -15.58 24.65 -4.96
N VAL A 3 -16.11 24.96 -6.14
CA VAL A 3 -16.64 23.97 -7.08
C VAL A 3 -15.51 23.00 -7.42
N ILE A 4 -15.66 21.80 -6.89
CA ILE A 4 -14.84 20.64 -7.21
C ILE A 4 -14.91 20.43 -8.73
N ASP A 5 -13.77 20.51 -9.42
CA ASP A 5 -13.70 20.17 -10.84
C ASP A 5 -13.99 18.68 -11.02
N THR A 6 -15.09 18.38 -11.71
CA THR A 6 -15.54 17.02 -11.97
C THR A 6 -14.54 16.23 -12.83
N THR A 7 -13.74 16.90 -13.65
CA THR A 7 -12.70 16.25 -14.46
C THR A 7 -11.55 15.76 -13.58
N GLN A 8 -11.08 16.60 -12.66
CA GLN A 8 -10.06 16.24 -11.68
C GLN A 8 -10.46 15.02 -10.83
N TRP A 9 -11.76 14.91 -10.48
CA TRP A 9 -12.29 13.77 -9.73
C TRP A 9 -12.24 12.45 -10.49
N GLN A 10 -12.59 12.50 -11.78
CA GLN A 10 -12.56 11.31 -12.61
C GLN A 10 -11.13 10.79 -12.78
N ASP A 11 -10.17 11.68 -13.02
CA ASP A 11 -8.76 11.31 -13.14
C ASP A 11 -8.24 10.63 -11.86
N CYS A 12 -8.59 11.17 -10.69
CA CYS A 12 -8.23 10.56 -9.41
C CYS A 12 -8.89 9.19 -9.22
N LEU A 13 -10.15 9.00 -9.61
CA LEU A 13 -10.79 7.68 -9.57
C LEU A 13 -10.11 6.68 -10.51
N GLU A 14 -9.71 7.09 -11.71
CA GLU A 14 -8.93 6.23 -12.60
C GLU A 14 -7.59 5.84 -11.97
N CYS A 15 -6.92 6.76 -11.29
CA CYS A 15 -5.71 6.46 -10.52
C CYS A 15 -5.96 5.43 -9.39
N TYR A 16 -7.11 5.50 -8.71
CA TYR A 16 -7.51 4.49 -7.73
C TYR A 16 -7.64 3.10 -8.38
N TRP A 17 -8.37 3.01 -9.50
CA TRP A 17 -8.59 1.74 -10.20
C TRP A 17 -7.30 1.13 -10.75
N LYS A 18 -6.37 1.96 -11.24
CA LYS A 18 -5.11 1.50 -11.83
C LYS A 18 -4.06 1.09 -10.80
N CYS A 19 -3.99 1.81 -9.67
CA CYS A 19 -2.86 1.68 -8.74
C CYS A 19 -3.22 1.04 -7.40
N PHE A 20 -4.44 1.25 -6.88
CA PHE A 20 -4.84 0.74 -5.57
C PHE A 20 -5.70 -0.52 -5.65
N HIS A 21 -6.71 -0.51 -6.53
CA HIS A 21 -7.67 -1.62 -6.66
C HIS A 21 -7.01 -2.99 -6.90
N PRO A 22 -5.94 -3.13 -7.73
CA PRO A 22 -5.28 -4.42 -7.92
C PRO A 22 -4.64 -4.99 -6.65
N LEU A 23 -4.31 -4.12 -5.68
CA LEU A 23 -3.70 -4.50 -4.40
C LEU A 23 -4.76 -4.72 -3.31
N PHE A 24 -5.86 -3.99 -3.38
CA PHE A 24 -6.95 -4.04 -2.41
C PHE A 24 -8.31 -3.95 -3.13
N PRO A 25 -8.76 -5.05 -3.78
CA PRO A 25 -9.95 -5.08 -4.62
C PRO A 25 -11.24 -5.14 -3.78
N ILE A 26 -11.40 -4.19 -2.85
CA ILE A 26 -12.51 -4.16 -1.89
C ILE A 26 -13.75 -3.47 -2.45
N VAL A 27 -13.63 -2.80 -3.60
CA VAL A 27 -14.75 -2.16 -4.30
C VAL A 27 -15.04 -2.98 -5.55
N HIS A 28 -16.27 -3.43 -5.70
CA HIS A 28 -16.68 -4.18 -6.87
C HIS A 28 -16.92 -3.22 -8.04
N ARG A 29 -15.97 -3.18 -8.99
CA ARG A 29 -15.94 -2.21 -10.08
C ARG A 29 -17.22 -2.21 -10.92
N PRO A 30 -17.78 -3.37 -11.35
CA PRO A 30 -18.98 -3.37 -12.18
C PRO A 30 -20.22 -2.76 -11.52
N THR A 31 -20.32 -2.83 -10.20
CA THR A 31 -21.46 -2.25 -9.44
C THR A 31 -21.18 -0.84 -8.92
N PHE A 32 -19.96 -0.33 -9.10
CA PHE A 32 -19.61 0.99 -8.59
C PHE A 32 -20.18 2.08 -9.50
N SER A 33 -20.94 3.00 -8.91
CA SER A 33 -21.53 4.13 -9.61
C SER A 33 -21.20 5.44 -8.88
N THR A 34 -20.83 6.47 -9.63
CA THR A 34 -20.49 7.80 -9.11
C THR A 34 -21.71 8.70 -8.88
N VAL A 35 -22.93 8.16 -8.92
CA VAL A 35 -24.19 8.92 -8.86
C VAL A 35 -24.44 9.52 -7.47
N LYS A 36 -25.00 10.75 -7.44
CA LYS A 36 -25.33 11.52 -6.23
C LYS A 36 -26.47 10.88 -5.41
N PRO A 37 -26.51 11.05 -4.07
CA PRO A 37 -25.61 11.86 -3.25
C PRO A 37 -24.28 11.14 -2.97
N PHE A 38 -23.18 11.90 -3.09
CA PHE A 38 -21.80 11.41 -3.00
C PHE A 38 -21.57 10.60 -1.71
N PRO A 39 -21.45 9.27 -1.80
CA PRO A 39 -21.22 8.45 -0.62
C PRO A 39 -19.78 8.69 -0.12
N LEU A 40 -19.58 8.59 1.21
CA LEU A 40 -18.28 8.80 1.88
C LEU A 40 -17.14 7.98 1.23
N ILE A 41 -17.48 6.82 0.66
CA ILE A 41 -16.57 5.97 -0.10
C ILE A 41 -15.96 6.67 -1.32
N SER A 42 -16.72 7.45 -2.08
CA SER A 42 -16.21 8.14 -3.28
C SER A 42 -15.15 9.16 -2.88
N GLY A 43 -15.38 9.92 -1.80
CA GLY A 43 -14.36 10.81 -1.25
C GLY A 43 -13.10 10.08 -0.79
N ALA A 44 -13.24 8.90 -0.17
CA ALA A 44 -12.11 8.08 0.24
C ALA A 44 -11.32 7.51 -0.96
N MET A 45 -12.01 7.04 -2.00
CA MET A 45 -11.41 6.54 -3.24
C MET A 45 -10.65 7.65 -3.97
N VAL A 46 -11.26 8.82 -4.13
CA VAL A 46 -10.60 10.00 -4.73
C VAL A 46 -9.40 10.43 -3.91
N ALA A 47 -9.50 10.43 -2.57
CA ALA A 47 -8.36 10.76 -1.72
C ALA A 47 -7.19 9.79 -1.94
N ILE A 48 -7.43 8.48 -2.01
CA ILE A 48 -6.38 7.49 -2.31
C ILE A 48 -5.85 7.68 -3.73
N GLY A 49 -6.73 7.82 -4.72
CA GLY A 49 -6.35 8.01 -6.12
C GLY A 49 -5.47 9.24 -6.34
N SER A 50 -5.76 10.33 -5.63
CA SER A 50 -4.98 11.57 -5.65
C SER A 50 -3.54 11.40 -5.14
N GLN A 51 -3.22 10.32 -4.41
CA GLN A 51 -1.84 9.99 -4.02
C GLN A 51 -1.00 9.47 -5.20
N TYR A 52 -1.63 8.96 -6.24
CA TYR A 52 -0.97 8.44 -7.44
C TYR A 52 -0.99 9.43 -8.60
N ASP A 53 -1.86 10.43 -8.54
CA ASP A 53 -1.92 11.52 -9.51
C ASP A 53 -0.62 12.33 -9.47
N THR A 54 0.03 12.51 -10.63
CA THR A 54 1.31 13.19 -10.78
C THR A 54 1.20 14.72 -10.84
N ARG A 55 -0.01 15.27 -10.99
CA ARG A 55 -0.24 16.72 -11.05
C ARG A 55 0.25 17.43 -9.77
N PRO A 56 0.65 18.71 -9.88
CA PRO A 56 0.95 19.54 -8.71
C PRO A 56 -0.21 19.54 -7.72
N ASN A 57 0.10 19.60 -6.42
CA ASN A 57 -0.86 19.69 -5.31
C ASN A 57 -1.81 18.48 -5.13
N ALA A 58 -1.77 17.45 -5.98
CA ALA A 58 -2.67 16.29 -5.84
C ALA A 58 -2.52 15.57 -4.49
N LYS A 59 -1.30 15.51 -3.94
CA LYS A 59 -1.02 14.91 -2.64
C LYS A 59 -1.60 15.75 -1.51
N GLU A 60 -1.52 17.08 -1.61
CA GLU A 60 -2.14 17.98 -0.64
C GLU A 60 -3.68 17.87 -0.69
N TYR A 61 -4.23 17.80 -1.91
CA TYR A 61 -5.66 17.59 -2.14
C TYR A 61 -6.17 16.29 -1.50
N SER A 62 -5.43 15.20 -1.67
CA SER A 62 -5.68 13.93 -1.00
C SER A 62 -5.79 14.08 0.53
N LEU A 63 -4.85 14.79 1.14
CA LEU A 63 -4.83 14.99 2.60
C LEU A 63 -5.98 15.87 3.08
N PHE A 64 -6.34 16.90 2.31
CA PHE A 64 -7.54 17.69 2.57
C PHE A 64 -8.80 16.82 2.55
N LEU A 65 -8.96 15.97 1.53
CA LEU A 65 -10.09 15.04 1.43
C LEU A 65 -10.10 14.01 2.56
N LEU A 66 -8.94 13.48 2.94
CA LEU A 66 -8.80 12.58 4.09
C LEU A 66 -9.34 13.26 5.36
N GLU A 67 -8.91 14.48 5.67
CA GLU A 67 -9.36 15.21 6.84
C GLU A 67 -10.86 15.52 6.81
N ALA A 68 -11.39 15.93 5.65
CA ALA A 68 -12.81 16.17 5.47
C ALA A 68 -13.64 14.88 5.69
N CYS A 69 -13.22 13.78 5.10
CA CYS A 69 -13.87 12.48 5.24
C CYS A 69 -13.81 11.97 6.69
N LEU A 70 -12.68 12.12 7.38
CA LEU A 70 -12.56 11.75 8.79
C LEU A 70 -13.46 12.60 9.69
N LYS A 71 -13.61 13.90 9.43
CA LYS A 71 -14.55 14.78 10.14
C LYS A 71 -16.01 14.36 9.91
N LEU A 72 -16.37 13.98 8.69
CA LEU A 72 -17.70 13.45 8.38
C LEU A 72 -17.95 12.11 9.06
N LEU A 73 -16.95 11.22 9.01
CA LEU A 73 -17.00 9.91 9.65
C LEU A 73 -17.20 10.06 11.17
N ALA A 74 -16.48 10.97 11.82
CA ALA A 74 -16.59 11.23 13.25
C ALA A 74 -18.02 11.56 13.71
N LYS A 75 -18.82 12.22 12.87
CA LYS A 75 -20.24 12.56 13.14
C LYS A 75 -21.21 11.39 12.94
N ARG A 76 -20.77 10.30 12.31
CA ARG A 76 -21.62 9.11 12.06
C ARG A 76 -21.64 8.19 13.28
N SER A 77 -22.75 7.46 13.41
CA SER A 77 -22.90 6.38 14.38
C SER A 77 -21.79 5.32 14.21
N PRO A 78 -21.54 4.49 15.25
CA PRO A 78 -20.57 3.43 15.16
C PRO A 78 -20.84 2.51 13.95
N ILE A 79 -19.83 2.37 13.10
CA ILE A 79 -19.89 1.47 11.94
C ILE A 79 -19.57 0.05 12.42
N THR A 80 -20.45 -0.89 12.10
CA THR A 80 -20.34 -2.31 12.46
C THR A 80 -20.32 -3.16 11.20
N ILE A 81 -20.07 -4.47 11.35
CA ILE A 81 -20.11 -5.42 10.22
C ILE A 81 -21.48 -5.48 9.51
N ARG A 82 -22.55 -5.03 10.17
CA ARG A 82 -23.92 -4.96 9.63
C ARG A 82 -24.27 -3.60 9.02
N SER A 83 -23.37 -2.62 9.10
CA SER A 83 -23.56 -1.31 8.45
C SER A 83 -23.54 -1.44 6.93
N ARG A 84 -23.94 -0.36 6.24
CA ARG A 84 -23.88 -0.28 4.77
C ARG A 84 -22.46 -0.59 4.30
N ILE A 85 -22.34 -1.38 3.24
CA ILE A 85 -21.05 -1.81 2.69
C ILE A 85 -20.16 -0.61 2.36
N SER A 86 -20.73 0.44 1.76
CA SER A 86 -20.02 1.66 1.41
C SER A 86 -19.39 2.37 2.62
N ASP A 87 -20.04 2.29 3.79
CA ASP A 87 -19.48 2.86 5.03
C ASP A 87 -18.33 1.99 5.56
N ILE A 88 -18.44 0.67 5.47
CA ILE A 88 -17.38 -0.28 5.86
C ILE A 88 -16.16 -0.10 4.95
N GLN A 89 -16.36 -0.04 3.64
CA GLN A 89 -15.31 0.24 2.65
C GLN A 89 -14.64 1.58 2.93
N ALA A 90 -15.42 2.64 3.14
CA ALA A 90 -14.87 3.97 3.45
C ALA A 90 -14.02 3.96 4.74
N VAL A 91 -14.45 3.25 5.79
CA VAL A 91 -13.68 3.11 7.03
C VAL A 91 -12.32 2.46 6.75
N PHE A 92 -12.27 1.37 5.97
CA PHE A 92 -11.00 0.74 5.60
C PHE A 92 -10.11 1.66 4.75
N LEU A 93 -10.65 2.27 3.69
CA LEU A 93 -9.89 3.13 2.79
C LEU A 93 -9.26 4.32 3.54
N LEU A 94 -10.05 4.96 4.41
CA LEU A 94 -9.59 6.10 5.22
C LEU A 94 -8.56 5.66 6.26
N GLU A 95 -8.72 4.48 6.88
CA GLU A 95 -7.70 3.93 7.79
C GLU A 95 -6.39 3.70 7.03
N TYR A 96 -6.45 3.00 5.90
CA TYR A 96 -5.28 2.69 5.09
C TYR A 96 -4.53 3.96 4.65
N LEU A 97 -5.26 4.95 4.11
CA LEU A 97 -4.67 6.22 3.70
C LEU A 97 -4.08 6.97 4.91
N SER A 98 -4.81 7.03 6.02
CA SER A 98 -4.36 7.72 7.23
C SER A 98 -3.06 7.14 7.78
N LYS A 99 -2.95 5.81 7.88
CA LYS A 99 -1.75 5.17 8.44
C LYS A 99 -0.48 5.43 7.62
N HIS A 100 -0.61 5.65 6.31
CA HIS A 100 0.55 5.83 5.44
C HIS A 100 0.83 7.29 5.05
N ARG A 101 -0.18 8.17 5.08
CA ARG A 101 -0.09 9.53 4.54
C ARG A 101 -0.54 10.65 5.47
N SER A 102 -1.24 10.35 6.57
CA SER A 102 -1.82 11.38 7.44
C SER A 102 -0.76 12.38 7.93
N ARG A 103 -1.17 13.65 8.05
CA ARG A 103 -0.37 14.69 8.72
C ARG A 103 -0.15 14.41 10.21
N LYS A 104 -1.01 13.59 10.81
CA LYS A 104 -0.89 13.20 12.22
C LYS A 104 0.12 12.07 12.34
N ALA A 105 1.05 12.24 13.27
CA ALA A 105 2.03 11.24 13.60
C ALA A 105 1.46 10.17 14.53
N ASP A 106 0.59 9.32 13.99
CA ASP A 106 -0.07 8.26 14.74
C ASP A 106 0.10 6.91 14.05
N VAL A 107 0.89 6.06 14.68
CA VAL A 107 1.16 4.68 14.24
C VAL A 107 0.11 3.68 14.70
N THR A 108 -0.78 4.07 15.61
CA THR A 108 -1.78 3.14 16.17
C THR A 108 -3.00 3.03 15.25
N ILE A 109 -3.57 1.84 15.12
CA ILE A 109 -4.83 1.66 14.39
C ILE A 109 -5.96 2.41 15.12
N SER A 110 -6.79 3.14 14.38
CA SER A 110 -7.84 3.95 14.98
C SER A 110 -8.83 3.11 15.80
N PRO A 111 -9.37 3.62 16.92
CA PRO A 111 -10.33 2.87 17.74
C PRO A 111 -11.55 2.38 16.96
N ARG A 112 -12.00 3.18 15.98
CA ARG A 112 -13.14 2.86 15.12
C ARG A 112 -12.84 1.68 14.22
N PHE A 113 -11.71 1.69 13.50
CA PHE A 113 -11.30 0.58 12.66
C PHE A 113 -11.04 -0.67 13.50
N LYS A 114 -10.34 -0.53 14.63
CA LYS A 114 -10.06 -1.61 15.58
C LYS A 114 -11.33 -2.32 16.05
N SER A 115 -12.38 -1.56 16.38
CA SER A 115 -13.68 -2.11 16.77
C SER A 115 -14.38 -2.87 15.63
N LEU A 116 -14.39 -2.29 14.42
CA LEU A 116 -14.98 -2.91 13.24
C LEU A 116 -14.26 -4.21 12.87
N TYR A 117 -12.94 -4.16 12.78
CA TYR A 117 -12.09 -5.30 12.44
C TYR A 117 -12.15 -6.40 13.51
N GLY A 118 -12.11 -6.05 14.79
CA GLY A 118 -12.31 -7.02 15.88
C GLY A 118 -13.66 -7.74 15.78
N THR A 119 -14.72 -7.03 15.37
CA THR A 119 -16.05 -7.62 15.15
C THR A 119 -16.06 -8.57 13.94
N PHE A 120 -15.34 -8.24 12.86
CA PHE A 120 -15.15 -9.15 11.72
C PHE A 120 -14.45 -10.44 12.16
N ILE A 121 -13.38 -10.35 12.94
CA ILE A 121 -12.61 -11.51 13.42
C ILE A 121 -13.47 -12.42 14.31
N GLN A 122 -14.27 -11.84 15.20
CA GLN A 122 -15.19 -12.58 16.07
C GLN A 122 -16.31 -13.26 15.28
N ASN A 123 -16.77 -12.63 14.18
CA ASN A 123 -17.85 -13.15 13.34
C ASN A 123 -17.34 -13.70 11.99
N ARG A 124 -16.08 -14.15 11.93
CA ARG A 124 -15.43 -14.61 10.69
C ARG A 124 -16.16 -15.75 9.99
N HIS A 125 -16.88 -16.56 10.76
CA HIS A 125 -17.72 -17.63 10.24
C HIS A 125 -18.82 -17.14 9.28
N TRP A 126 -19.28 -15.87 9.39
CA TRP A 126 -20.21 -15.30 8.42
C TRP A 126 -19.57 -15.05 7.07
N THR A 127 -18.33 -14.55 7.05
CA THR A 127 -17.57 -14.34 5.81
C THR A 127 -17.10 -15.65 5.18
N SER A 128 -17.08 -16.76 5.94
CA SER A 128 -16.74 -18.09 5.43
C SER A 128 -17.91 -18.84 4.80
N LYS A 129 -19.16 -18.38 4.96
CA LYS A 129 -20.31 -19.00 4.29
C LYS A 129 -20.19 -18.85 2.79
N ASN A 130 -20.55 -19.90 2.03
CA ASN A 130 -20.55 -19.85 0.57
C ASN A 130 -21.74 -18.97 0.09
N PRO A 131 -21.49 -17.75 -0.45
CA PRO A 131 -22.57 -16.90 -0.94
C PRO A 131 -23.28 -17.47 -2.17
N LEU A 132 -22.62 -18.36 -2.92
CA LEU A 132 -23.19 -18.99 -4.12
C LEU A 132 -24.24 -20.05 -3.79
N ALA A 133 -24.37 -20.45 -2.52
CA ALA A 133 -25.47 -21.31 -2.07
C ALA A 133 -26.85 -20.66 -2.32
N VAL A 134 -26.91 -19.35 -2.55
CA VAL A 134 -28.12 -18.62 -2.94
C VAL A 134 -28.75 -19.17 -4.23
N PHE A 135 -27.96 -19.78 -5.13
CA PHE A 135 -28.49 -20.40 -6.35
C PHE A 135 -29.50 -21.51 -6.04
N ASN A 136 -29.39 -22.19 -4.90
CA ASN A 136 -30.32 -23.25 -4.48
C ASN A 136 -31.68 -22.71 -4.05
N THR A 137 -31.81 -21.38 -3.88
CA THR A 137 -33.03 -20.72 -3.40
C THR A 137 -33.77 -19.95 -4.50
N LEU A 138 -33.25 -19.98 -5.73
CA LEU A 138 -33.88 -19.29 -6.87
C LEU A 138 -35.13 -20.04 -7.33
N SER A 139 -36.21 -19.28 -7.56
CA SER A 139 -37.43 -19.80 -8.18
C SER A 139 -37.29 -19.85 -9.71
N GLU A 140 -37.93 -20.84 -10.34
CA GLU A 140 -37.99 -20.97 -11.80
C GLU A 140 -38.88 -19.90 -12.46
N ASP A 141 -39.80 -19.29 -11.71
CA ASP A 141 -40.84 -18.40 -12.23
C ASP A 141 -40.36 -16.98 -12.55
N ASP A 142 -39.23 -16.53 -11.96
CA ASP A 142 -38.79 -15.13 -12.03
C ASP A 142 -37.25 -15.04 -12.13
N LYS A 143 -36.71 -15.72 -13.16
CA LYS A 143 -35.27 -16.01 -13.29
C LYS A 143 -34.38 -14.77 -13.24
N LEU A 144 -34.73 -13.69 -13.93
CA LEU A 144 -33.88 -12.51 -14.04
C LEU A 144 -33.86 -11.70 -12.73
N ALA A 145 -35.02 -11.38 -12.16
CA ALA A 145 -35.12 -10.67 -10.87
C ALA A 145 -34.54 -11.49 -9.70
N GLY A 146 -34.66 -12.83 -9.75
CA GLY A 146 -34.00 -13.74 -8.81
C GLY A 146 -32.46 -13.68 -8.94
N LEU A 147 -31.95 -13.69 -10.18
CA LEU A 147 -30.52 -13.59 -10.46
C LEU A 147 -29.93 -12.24 -10.02
N GLU A 148 -30.62 -11.13 -10.23
CA GLU A 148 -30.19 -9.80 -9.75
C GLU A 148 -30.04 -9.74 -8.23
N LYS A 149 -31.00 -10.33 -7.50
CA LYS A 149 -30.95 -10.44 -6.03
C LYS A 149 -29.80 -11.34 -5.57
N ALA A 150 -29.60 -12.47 -6.24
CA ALA A 150 -28.49 -13.38 -5.96
C ALA A 150 -27.13 -12.72 -6.23
N TYR A 151 -26.98 -11.99 -7.33
CA TYR A 151 -25.79 -11.24 -7.69
C TYR A 151 -25.48 -10.18 -6.63
N SER A 152 -26.47 -9.36 -6.27
CA SER A 152 -26.33 -8.33 -5.23
C SER A 152 -25.92 -8.93 -3.89
N PHE A 153 -26.56 -10.04 -3.48
CA PHE A 153 -26.20 -10.76 -2.27
C PHE A 153 -24.77 -11.31 -2.30
N TRP A 154 -24.35 -11.87 -3.44
CA TRP A 154 -23.00 -12.39 -3.63
C TRP A 154 -21.95 -11.28 -3.56
N VAL A 155 -22.13 -10.18 -4.32
CA VAL A 155 -21.23 -9.01 -4.31
C VAL A 155 -21.07 -8.50 -2.89
N GLU A 156 -22.18 -8.39 -2.15
CA GLU A 156 -22.18 -7.91 -0.79
C GLU A 156 -21.38 -8.80 0.19
N ASN A 157 -21.51 -10.12 0.06
CA ASN A 157 -20.78 -11.07 0.90
C ASN A 157 -19.30 -11.16 0.54
N GLU A 158 -18.98 -11.20 -0.76
CA GLU A 158 -17.59 -11.21 -1.24
C GLU A 158 -16.88 -9.89 -0.90
N THR A 159 -17.56 -8.74 -0.98
CA THR A 159 -17.01 -7.46 -0.52
C THR A 159 -16.60 -7.51 0.95
N ARG A 160 -17.46 -8.04 1.83
CA ARG A 160 -17.13 -8.19 3.26
C ARG A 160 -15.94 -9.11 3.49
N ARG A 161 -15.85 -10.20 2.74
CA ARG A 161 -14.72 -11.14 2.76
C ARG A 161 -13.42 -10.44 2.38
N ARG A 162 -13.42 -9.68 1.27
CA ARG A 162 -12.28 -8.90 0.80
C ARG A 162 -11.85 -7.80 1.77
N ILE A 163 -12.79 -7.13 2.44
CA ILE A 163 -12.47 -6.15 3.48
C ILE A 163 -11.82 -6.80 4.71
N LEU A 164 -12.31 -7.97 5.15
CA LEU A 164 -11.69 -8.70 6.26
C LEU A 164 -10.24 -9.08 5.94
N GLN A 165 -10.00 -9.58 4.72
CA GLN A 165 -8.68 -9.94 4.22
C GLN A 165 -7.76 -8.72 4.04
N ALA A 166 -8.27 -7.63 3.47
CA ALA A 166 -7.55 -6.37 3.34
C ALA A 166 -7.18 -5.79 4.72
N SER A 167 -8.08 -5.92 5.70
CA SER A 167 -7.82 -5.53 7.09
C SER A 167 -6.74 -6.39 7.73
N PHE A 168 -6.71 -7.70 7.42
CA PHE A 168 -5.63 -8.59 7.83
C PHE A 168 -4.27 -8.18 7.25
N LEU A 169 -4.20 -7.87 5.95
CA LEU A 169 -2.98 -7.36 5.32
C LEU A 169 -2.50 -6.08 6.01
N LEU A 170 -3.40 -5.13 6.26
CA LEU A 170 -3.07 -3.89 6.96
C LEU A 170 -2.56 -4.18 8.38
N ASP A 171 -3.19 -5.06 9.14
CA ASP A 171 -2.77 -5.41 10.52
C ASP A 171 -1.35 -6.03 10.55
N VAL A 172 -1.06 -6.95 9.61
CA VAL A 172 0.30 -7.51 9.44
C VAL A 172 1.30 -6.42 9.08
N GLN A 173 0.97 -5.55 8.13
CA GLN A 173 1.82 -4.40 7.76
C GLN A 173 2.06 -3.47 8.96
N GLN A 174 1.05 -3.16 9.76
CA GLN A 174 1.19 -2.30 10.95
C GLN A 174 2.07 -2.95 12.02
N SER A 175 1.92 -4.26 12.24
CA SER A 175 2.78 -5.01 13.15
C SER A 175 4.23 -5.02 12.68
N THR A 176 4.48 -5.24 11.39
CA THR A 176 5.85 -5.33 10.87
C THR A 176 6.52 -3.97 10.75
N LEU A 177 5.84 -2.94 10.24
CA LEU A 177 6.42 -1.60 10.02
C LEU A 177 6.56 -0.77 11.28
N PHE A 178 5.53 -0.81 12.13
CA PHE A 178 5.38 0.11 13.24
C PHE A 178 5.47 -0.59 14.59
N GLN A 179 5.79 -1.89 14.60
CA GLN A 179 5.85 -2.75 15.79
C GLN A 179 4.60 -2.61 16.67
N GLN A 180 3.44 -2.48 16.03
CA GLN A 180 2.15 -2.41 16.70
C GLN A 180 1.63 -3.82 17.05
N PRO A 181 0.93 -3.99 18.17
CA PRO A 181 0.29 -5.27 18.47
C PRO A 181 -0.78 -5.63 17.43
N LEU A 182 -0.76 -6.87 16.95
CA LEU A 182 -1.76 -7.42 16.03
C LEU A 182 -3.17 -7.32 16.64
N VAL A 183 -4.06 -6.60 15.98
CA VAL A 183 -5.44 -6.37 16.43
C VAL A 183 -6.23 -7.67 16.47
N PHE A 184 -6.05 -8.57 15.49
CA PHE A 184 -6.82 -9.82 15.47
C PHE A 184 -6.49 -10.74 16.66
N LEU A 185 -5.23 -10.76 17.14
CA LEU A 185 -4.86 -11.55 18.31
C LEU A 185 -5.54 -10.99 19.57
N GLN A 186 -5.59 -9.65 19.69
CA GLN A 186 -6.28 -8.99 20.79
C GLN A 186 -7.80 -9.24 20.77
N ALA A 187 -8.39 -9.35 19.57
CA ALA A 187 -9.82 -9.63 19.42
C ALA A 187 -10.20 -11.04 19.90
N ASN A 188 -9.31 -12.02 19.73
CA ASN A 188 -9.50 -13.40 20.21
C ASN A 188 -9.33 -13.51 21.74
N LEU A 189 -8.41 -12.75 22.34
CA LEU A 189 -8.19 -12.77 23.80
C LEU A 189 -9.40 -12.25 24.61
N ARG A 190 -10.32 -11.52 23.98
CA ARG A 190 -11.53 -11.00 24.63
C ARG A 190 -12.62 -12.05 24.85
N THR A 191 -12.46 -13.30 24.36
CA THR A 191 -13.35 -14.40 24.74
C THR A 191 -12.84 -15.07 26.02
N PRO A 192 -13.57 -15.08 27.14
CA PRO A 192 -13.11 -15.61 28.44
C PRO A 192 -12.98 -17.14 28.53
N ARG A 193 -12.82 -17.84 27.40
CA ARG A 193 -13.15 -19.28 27.30
C ARG A 193 -12.09 -20.19 26.69
N SER A 194 -10.82 -19.82 26.67
CA SER A 194 -9.79 -20.83 26.41
C SER A 194 -8.59 -20.67 27.31
N ASN A 195 -8.31 -21.77 28.02
CA ASN A 195 -7.11 -22.01 28.77
C ASN A 195 -5.88 -21.66 27.92
N VAL A 196 -4.97 -20.91 28.53
CA VAL A 196 -3.67 -20.54 27.98
C VAL A 196 -2.92 -21.81 27.62
N GLY A 197 -2.73 -22.06 26.33
CA GLY A 197 -1.99 -23.23 25.85
C GLY A 197 -1.74 -23.21 24.35
N ASN A 198 -2.77 -22.99 23.53
CA ASN A 198 -2.64 -22.92 22.07
C ASN A 198 -3.61 -21.88 21.51
N VAL A 199 -3.11 -20.73 21.06
CA VAL A 199 -3.91 -19.81 20.24
C VAL A 199 -4.12 -20.51 18.91
N GLU A 200 -5.34 -21.00 18.66
CA GLU A 200 -5.69 -21.60 17.38
C GLU A 200 -5.36 -20.61 16.26
N PRO A 201 -4.58 -21.01 15.23
CA PRO A 201 -4.22 -20.12 14.14
C PRO A 201 -5.49 -19.60 13.47
N ILE A 202 -5.61 -18.29 13.30
CA ILE A 202 -6.77 -17.72 12.60
C ILE A 202 -6.70 -18.17 11.15
N ASP A 203 -7.64 -19.02 10.75
CA ASP A 203 -7.86 -19.36 9.36
C ASP A 203 -8.99 -18.50 8.78
N LEU A 204 -8.66 -17.64 7.83
CA LEU A 204 -9.61 -16.74 7.16
C LEU A 204 -10.08 -17.39 5.85
N PRO A 205 -11.31 -17.09 5.40
CA PRO A 205 -11.76 -17.49 4.06
C PRO A 205 -10.81 -16.90 2.99
N PHE A 206 -10.66 -17.58 1.87
CA PHE A 206 -9.90 -17.11 0.70
C PHE A 206 -10.83 -16.36 -0.28
N PRO A 207 -10.38 -15.26 -0.94
CA PRO A 207 -11.24 -14.54 -1.86
C PRO A 207 -11.44 -15.32 -3.15
N CYS A 208 -12.54 -15.03 -3.86
CA CYS A 208 -12.73 -15.60 -5.18
C CYS A 208 -11.67 -15.09 -6.18
N GLN A 209 -11.55 -15.77 -7.31
CA GLN A 209 -10.67 -15.36 -8.41
C GLN A 209 -11.06 -13.98 -8.96
N THR A 210 -10.07 -13.21 -9.41
CA THR A 210 -10.27 -11.87 -9.99
C THR A 210 -11.22 -11.91 -11.18
N GLU A 211 -11.15 -12.96 -12.01
CA GLU A 211 -12.01 -13.14 -13.17
C GLU A 211 -13.49 -13.17 -12.77
N LEU A 212 -13.85 -13.89 -11.70
CA LEU A 212 -15.22 -13.93 -11.18
C LEU A 212 -15.63 -12.59 -10.54
N TRP A 213 -14.68 -11.87 -9.94
CA TRP A 213 -14.90 -10.59 -9.26
C TRP A 213 -15.14 -9.42 -10.22
N GLU A 214 -14.61 -9.47 -11.44
CA GLU A 214 -14.69 -8.36 -12.39
C GLU A 214 -15.79 -8.55 -13.44
N ILE A 215 -16.61 -9.61 -13.36
CA ILE A 215 -17.70 -9.85 -14.33
C ILE A 215 -18.80 -8.81 -14.18
N GLU A 216 -19.09 -8.11 -15.28
CA GLU A 216 -20.12 -7.07 -15.37
C GLU A 216 -21.51 -7.63 -15.69
N GLY A 217 -21.59 -8.61 -16.60
CA GLY A 217 -22.86 -9.21 -17.00
C GLY A 217 -23.42 -10.16 -15.94
N ILE A 218 -24.66 -9.95 -15.49
CA ILE A 218 -25.31 -10.82 -14.48
C ILE A 218 -25.47 -12.26 -14.99
N GLU A 219 -25.81 -12.44 -16.26
CA GLU A 219 -25.98 -13.77 -16.87
C GLU A 219 -24.64 -14.49 -17.03
N GLU A 220 -23.63 -13.77 -17.50
CA GLU A 220 -22.24 -14.26 -17.61
C GLU A 220 -21.70 -14.65 -16.22
N TRP A 221 -21.91 -13.79 -15.22
CA TRP A 221 -21.58 -14.08 -13.84
C TRP A 221 -22.27 -15.34 -13.37
N ALA A 222 -23.58 -15.49 -13.63
CA ALA A 222 -24.33 -16.65 -13.18
C ALA A 222 -23.87 -17.95 -13.85
N GLN A 223 -23.39 -17.90 -15.10
CA GLN A 223 -22.80 -19.05 -15.78
C GLN A 223 -21.45 -19.42 -15.15
N TYR A 224 -20.56 -18.44 -15.02
CA TYR A 224 -19.22 -18.64 -14.46
C TYR A 224 -19.29 -19.09 -12.99
N ALA A 225 -20.10 -18.42 -12.17
CA ALA A 225 -20.27 -18.72 -10.76
C ALA A 225 -20.84 -20.14 -10.52
N ARG A 226 -21.71 -20.65 -11.39
CA ARG A 226 -22.20 -22.04 -11.30
C ARG A 226 -21.11 -23.06 -11.64
N ALA A 227 -20.29 -22.80 -12.65
CA ALA A 227 -19.14 -23.65 -12.97
C ALA A 227 -18.13 -23.64 -11.81
N TYR A 228 -17.84 -22.44 -11.29
CA TYR A 228 -16.98 -22.23 -10.13
C TYR A 228 -17.48 -22.97 -8.89
N ALA A 229 -18.77 -22.86 -8.55
CA ALA A 229 -19.38 -23.53 -7.40
C ALA A 229 -19.34 -25.06 -7.48
N LYS A 230 -19.39 -25.64 -8.69
CA LYS A 230 -19.24 -27.09 -8.89
C LYS A 230 -17.79 -27.56 -8.71
N SER A 231 -16.83 -26.68 -8.97
CA SER A 231 -15.40 -26.98 -8.98
C SER A 231 -14.69 -26.76 -7.65
N GLN A 232 -15.27 -26.00 -6.71
CA GLN A 232 -14.54 -25.54 -5.53
C GLN A 232 -15.03 -26.10 -4.20
N GLU A 233 -14.06 -26.63 -3.46
CA GLU A 233 -14.04 -26.70 -2.01
C GLU A 233 -13.94 -25.27 -1.42
N THR A 234 -14.54 -25.02 -0.26
CA THR A 234 -14.41 -23.73 0.44
C THR A 234 -12.94 -23.50 0.83
N LEU A 235 -12.25 -22.65 0.08
CA LEU A 235 -10.84 -22.35 0.31
C LEU A 235 -10.66 -21.40 1.49
N THR A 236 -9.68 -21.73 2.33
CA THR A 236 -9.18 -20.89 3.43
C THR A 236 -7.70 -20.53 3.21
N LEU A 237 -7.20 -19.50 3.89
CA LEU A 237 -5.78 -19.12 3.80
C LEU A 237 -4.85 -20.28 4.13
N SER A 238 -5.14 -21.06 5.17
CA SER A 238 -4.31 -22.20 5.55
C SER A 238 -4.31 -23.29 4.47
N SER A 239 -5.47 -23.54 3.84
CA SER A 239 -5.61 -24.55 2.79
C SER A 239 -4.83 -24.18 1.54
N VAL A 240 -4.91 -22.91 1.12
CA VAL A 240 -4.22 -22.41 -0.07
C VAL A 240 -2.74 -22.28 0.20
N ALA A 241 -2.34 -21.75 1.36
CA ALA A 241 -0.93 -21.68 1.75
C ALA A 241 -0.28 -23.07 1.73
N ARG A 242 -0.98 -24.10 2.22
CA ARG A 242 -0.49 -25.49 2.15
C ARG A 242 -0.34 -25.99 0.71
N ARG A 243 -1.34 -25.76 -0.14
CA ARG A 243 -1.30 -26.17 -1.56
C ARG A 243 -0.15 -25.49 -2.31
N ILE A 244 0.04 -24.19 -2.09
CA ILE A 244 1.02 -23.39 -2.80
C ILE A 244 2.43 -23.61 -2.27
N ILE A 245 2.63 -23.53 -0.94
CA ILE A 245 3.95 -23.55 -0.33
C ILE A 245 4.48 -24.97 -0.12
N HIS A 246 3.60 -25.92 0.25
CA HIS A 246 4.03 -27.28 0.60
C HIS A 246 3.79 -28.29 -0.52
N GLN A 247 2.77 -28.08 -1.36
CA GLN A 247 2.40 -29.04 -2.42
C GLN A 247 2.77 -28.57 -3.83
N ASN A 248 3.28 -27.34 -3.99
CA ASN A 248 3.65 -26.74 -5.27
C ASN A 248 2.53 -26.89 -6.33
N ASP A 249 1.29 -26.57 -5.94
CA ASP A 249 0.13 -26.71 -6.82
C ASP A 249 0.06 -25.58 -7.87
N ASP A 250 0.51 -25.88 -9.09
CA ASP A 250 0.55 -24.93 -10.21
C ASP A 250 -0.82 -24.64 -10.83
N THR A 251 -1.88 -25.36 -10.44
CA THR A 251 -3.23 -25.15 -11.01
C THR A 251 -3.87 -23.86 -10.52
N LEU A 252 -3.50 -23.38 -9.33
CA LEU A 252 -4.06 -22.18 -8.71
C LEU A 252 -3.28 -20.94 -9.11
N LYS A 253 -3.71 -20.22 -10.15
CA LYS A 253 -3.16 -18.89 -10.47
C LYS A 253 -3.62 -17.86 -9.44
N LEU A 254 -2.67 -17.08 -8.89
CA LEU A 254 -2.94 -16.10 -7.85
C LEU A 254 -2.81 -14.67 -8.41
N ASP A 255 -3.77 -13.82 -8.10
CA ASP A 255 -3.64 -12.38 -8.33
C ASP A 255 -2.74 -11.71 -7.25
N PRO A 256 -2.39 -10.41 -7.37
CA PRO A 256 -1.55 -9.73 -6.37
C PRO A 256 -2.15 -9.75 -4.97
N PHE A 257 -3.45 -9.52 -4.83
CA PHE A 257 -4.10 -9.48 -3.53
C PHE A 257 -4.05 -10.86 -2.85
N GLN A 258 -4.37 -11.92 -3.59
CA GLN A 258 -4.25 -13.30 -3.18
C GLN A 258 -2.81 -13.68 -2.82
N SER A 259 -1.83 -13.30 -3.64
CA SER A 259 -0.41 -13.55 -3.40
C SER A 259 0.09 -12.88 -2.11
N ASN A 260 -0.30 -11.62 -1.89
CA ASN A 260 0.05 -10.89 -0.68
C ASN A 260 -0.64 -11.44 0.57
N LEU A 261 -1.84 -12.03 0.44
CA LEU A 261 -2.52 -12.74 1.52
C LEU A 261 -1.75 -13.99 1.93
N ILE A 262 -1.33 -14.83 0.97
CA ILE A 262 -0.54 -16.03 1.25
C ILE A 262 0.81 -15.65 1.87
N LEU A 263 1.48 -14.64 1.32
CA LEU A 263 2.73 -14.11 1.88
C LEU A 263 2.55 -13.67 3.34
N SER A 264 1.56 -12.82 3.61
CA SER A 264 1.33 -12.27 4.97
C SER A 264 0.93 -13.35 5.96
N TYR A 265 0.11 -14.32 5.54
CA TYR A 265 -0.25 -15.48 6.34
C TYR A 265 0.97 -16.35 6.66
N ALA A 266 1.77 -16.68 5.64
CA ALA A 266 2.94 -17.53 5.81
C ALA A 266 4.03 -16.86 6.66
N LEU A 267 4.24 -15.55 6.50
CA LEU A 267 5.09 -14.77 7.39
C LEU A 267 4.62 -14.91 8.83
N LEU A 268 3.35 -14.61 9.11
CA LEU A 268 2.77 -14.68 10.46
C LEU A 268 2.93 -16.06 11.11
N THR A 269 2.60 -17.14 10.39
CA THR A 269 2.64 -18.50 10.94
C THR A 269 4.06 -19.02 11.14
N ASN A 270 5.03 -18.51 10.38
CA ASN A 270 6.41 -18.98 10.41
C ASN A 270 7.38 -17.96 11.02
N MET A 271 6.92 -16.84 11.61
CA MET A 271 7.80 -15.80 12.18
C MET A 271 8.82 -16.37 13.18
N ARG A 272 8.46 -17.40 13.94
CA ARG A 272 9.35 -18.03 14.93
C ARG A 272 10.31 -19.08 14.33
N SER A 273 10.17 -19.39 13.05
CA SER A 273 11.07 -20.32 12.35
C SER A 273 12.38 -19.63 12.00
N MET A 274 13.50 -20.29 12.28
CA MET A 274 14.82 -19.82 11.83
C MET A 274 14.97 -19.88 10.30
N ASP A 275 14.17 -20.73 9.66
CA ASP A 275 14.21 -21.06 8.23
C ASP A 275 13.06 -20.41 7.44
N LEU A 276 12.55 -19.25 7.89
CA LEU A 276 11.44 -18.55 7.25
C LEU A 276 11.66 -18.28 5.76
N GLU A 277 12.88 -17.89 5.38
CA GLU A 277 13.24 -17.67 3.97
C GLU A 277 13.13 -18.97 3.16
N LEU A 278 13.63 -20.10 3.69
CA LEU A 278 13.54 -21.42 3.05
C LEU A 278 12.10 -21.91 2.94
N ALA A 279 11.28 -21.65 3.95
CA ALA A 279 9.86 -22.01 3.94
C ALA A 279 9.08 -21.25 2.85
N LEU A 280 9.49 -20.03 2.52
CA LEU A 280 8.85 -19.21 1.50
C LEU A 280 9.44 -19.40 0.09
N GLU A 281 10.64 -19.98 -0.02
CA GLU A 281 11.36 -20.12 -1.29
C GLU A 281 10.53 -20.73 -2.43
N PRO A 282 9.78 -21.83 -2.24
CA PRO A 282 8.98 -22.42 -3.34
C PRO A 282 7.94 -21.44 -3.90
N PHE A 283 7.29 -20.69 -3.02
CA PHE A 283 6.31 -19.66 -3.42
C PHE A 283 6.99 -18.49 -4.13
N ILE A 284 8.16 -18.06 -3.67
CA ILE A 284 8.88 -16.93 -4.25
C ILE A 284 9.46 -17.28 -5.63
N GLU A 285 10.01 -18.48 -5.80
CA GLU A 285 10.48 -18.96 -7.11
C GLU A 285 9.35 -19.03 -8.13
N ARG A 286 8.16 -19.48 -7.71
CA ARG A 286 6.97 -19.43 -8.57
C ARG A 286 6.62 -18.01 -9.00
N VAL A 287 6.59 -17.04 -8.07
CA VAL A 287 6.31 -15.63 -8.40
C VAL A 287 7.38 -15.07 -9.37
N LYS A 288 8.65 -15.47 -9.23
CA LYS A 288 9.71 -15.09 -10.17
C LYS A 288 9.52 -15.72 -11.56
N GLN A 289 9.09 -16.98 -11.65
CA GLN A 289 8.83 -17.66 -12.93
C GLN A 289 7.69 -17.01 -13.69
N GLU A 290 6.59 -16.67 -13.01
CA GLU A 290 5.46 -15.95 -13.60
C GLU A 290 5.87 -14.58 -14.19
N LYS A 291 6.90 -13.95 -13.62
CA LYS A 291 7.50 -12.73 -14.19
C LYS A 291 8.21 -13.02 -15.51
N THR A 292 9.13 -13.99 -15.52
CA THR A 292 9.97 -14.32 -16.69
C THR A 292 9.17 -14.83 -17.88
N GLU A 293 8.19 -15.72 -17.66
CA GLU A 293 7.34 -16.25 -18.73
C GLU A 293 6.56 -15.13 -19.44
N ARG A 294 6.00 -14.19 -18.66
CA ARG A 294 5.25 -13.06 -19.19
C ARG A 294 6.14 -12.07 -19.92
N GLU A 295 7.38 -11.85 -19.48
CA GLU A 295 8.35 -11.01 -20.18
C GLU A 295 8.78 -11.61 -21.54
N SER A 296 8.90 -12.94 -21.64
CA SER A 296 9.31 -13.63 -22.87
C SER A 296 8.26 -13.63 -24.00
N MET A 297 6.98 -13.48 -23.67
CA MET A 297 5.85 -13.54 -24.60
C MET A 297 5.45 -12.18 -25.19
N GLN A 298 6.14 -11.08 -24.84
CA GLN A 298 5.71 -9.71 -25.19
C GLN A 298 6.42 -9.17 -26.45
N GLY A 299 5.63 -8.92 -27.51
CA GLY A 299 6.01 -8.08 -28.66
C GLY A 299 5.61 -6.59 -28.46
N PRO A 300 6.04 -5.67 -29.34
CA PRO A 300 5.83 -4.23 -29.15
C PRO A 300 4.41 -3.81 -29.57
N GLY A 301 3.45 -3.96 -28.66
CA GLY A 301 2.08 -3.45 -28.87
C GLY A 301 1.15 -3.78 -27.72
N TYR A 302 0.72 -2.73 -27.00
CA TYR A 302 -0.40 -2.63 -26.06
C TYR A 302 -0.84 -3.91 -25.31
N SER A 303 -0.62 -3.98 -23.99
CA SER A 303 -1.69 -4.05 -22.97
C SER A 303 -1.14 -4.27 -21.55
N ILE A 304 -2.03 -4.08 -20.60
CA ILE A 304 -1.96 -3.93 -19.15
C ILE A 304 -1.37 -5.17 -18.43
N SER A 305 -0.60 -4.91 -17.35
CA SER A 305 -0.22 -5.86 -16.27
C SER A 305 1.16 -6.54 -16.33
N SER A 306 2.23 -5.73 -16.37
CA SER A 306 3.61 -6.16 -16.05
C SER A 306 3.97 -6.03 -14.56
N THR A 307 3.05 -5.59 -13.69
CA THR A 307 3.37 -5.13 -12.32
C THR A 307 3.14 -6.15 -11.20
N HIS A 308 2.36 -7.19 -11.45
CA HIS A 308 1.88 -8.11 -10.39
C HIS A 308 3.00 -8.87 -9.67
N PRO A 309 3.95 -9.54 -10.37
CA PRO A 309 4.99 -10.31 -9.69
C PRO A 309 5.98 -9.40 -8.96
N SER A 310 6.35 -8.27 -9.57
CA SER A 310 7.31 -7.33 -9.02
C SER A 310 6.83 -6.69 -7.72
N HIS A 311 5.53 -6.38 -7.58
CA HIS A 311 4.96 -5.88 -6.32
C HIS A 311 5.04 -6.92 -5.20
N THR A 312 4.62 -8.17 -5.45
CA THR A 312 4.67 -9.23 -4.44
C THR A 312 6.11 -9.52 -3.99
N LEU A 313 7.06 -9.51 -4.93
CA LEU A 313 8.49 -9.67 -4.62
C LEU A 313 9.04 -8.49 -3.81
N PHE A 314 8.66 -7.26 -4.17
CA PHE A 314 8.97 -6.08 -3.36
C PHE A 314 8.43 -6.23 -1.94
N THR A 315 7.15 -6.58 -1.77
CA THR A 315 6.53 -6.76 -0.45
C THR A 315 7.20 -7.89 0.35
N TYR A 316 7.55 -9.01 -0.29
CA TYR A 316 8.30 -10.10 0.35
C TYR A 316 9.62 -9.62 0.93
N HIS A 317 10.45 -8.97 0.10
CA HIS A 317 11.76 -8.53 0.55
C HIS A 317 11.64 -7.45 1.61
N PHE A 318 10.80 -6.45 1.42
CA PHE A 318 10.66 -5.38 2.41
C PHE A 318 10.11 -5.89 3.76
N LEU A 319 9.09 -6.74 3.77
CA LEU A 319 8.53 -7.27 5.04
C LEU A 319 9.58 -8.06 5.82
N LEU A 320 10.41 -8.86 5.12
CA LEU A 320 11.52 -9.57 5.76
C LEU A 320 12.63 -8.63 6.22
N ALA A 321 12.99 -7.60 5.44
CA ALA A 321 13.95 -6.59 5.87
C ALA A 321 13.50 -5.90 7.18
N ALA A 322 12.24 -5.50 7.24
CA ALA A 322 11.64 -4.87 8.40
C ALA A 322 11.53 -5.82 9.60
N TYR A 323 11.17 -7.09 9.36
CA TYR A 323 11.07 -8.12 10.40
C TYR A 323 12.43 -8.46 11.04
N ARG A 324 13.49 -8.51 10.24
CA ARG A 324 14.86 -8.87 10.64
C ARG A 324 15.63 -7.72 11.30
N ALA A 325 15.09 -6.51 11.27
CA ALA A 325 15.73 -5.31 11.82
C ALA A 325 15.12 -4.90 13.18
N PRO A 326 15.92 -4.41 14.14
CA PRO A 326 15.41 -3.86 15.39
C PRO A 326 14.83 -2.45 15.15
N LEU A 327 13.66 -2.36 14.50
CA LEU A 327 13.13 -1.11 13.93
C LEU A 327 13.05 0.05 14.91
N LYS A 328 12.55 -0.16 16.14
CA LYS A 328 12.51 0.92 17.15
C LYS A 328 13.89 1.47 17.48
N ALA A 329 14.88 0.60 17.65
CA ALA A 329 16.26 1.02 17.91
C ALA A 329 16.86 1.73 16.69
N LEU A 330 16.66 1.18 15.50
CA LEU A 330 17.11 1.76 14.24
C LEU A 330 16.53 3.17 14.03
N LEU A 331 15.23 3.34 14.22
CA LEU A 331 14.52 4.62 14.08
C LEU A 331 14.92 5.61 15.18
N ALA A 332 14.98 5.19 16.45
CA ALA A 332 15.35 6.07 17.55
C ALA A 332 16.79 6.59 17.43
N VAL A 333 17.74 5.74 17.01
CA VAL A 333 19.15 6.12 16.84
C VAL A 333 19.33 7.00 15.61
N SER A 334 18.80 6.59 14.45
CA SER A 334 18.85 7.42 13.24
C SER A 334 18.10 8.75 13.40
N GLY A 335 17.08 8.78 14.26
CA GLY A 335 16.28 9.94 14.64
C GLY A 335 16.89 10.85 15.71
N GLU A 336 18.02 10.48 16.33
CA GLU A 336 18.58 11.17 17.51
C GLU A 336 17.56 11.31 18.66
N SER A 337 17.08 10.18 19.20
CA SER A 337 16.06 10.07 20.25
C SER A 337 14.62 10.39 19.82
N TRP A 338 14.37 10.64 18.53
CA TRP A 338 13.02 10.78 17.99
C TRP A 338 12.53 9.46 17.40
N LEU A 339 11.33 9.06 17.78
CA LEU A 339 10.64 7.87 17.30
C LEU A 339 9.19 8.25 16.97
N PHE A 340 8.81 8.17 15.70
CA PHE A 340 7.46 8.48 15.23
C PHE A 340 6.94 9.88 15.63
N ASN A 341 7.78 10.89 15.45
CA ASN A 341 7.61 12.30 15.85
C ASN A 341 7.41 12.51 17.35
N GLN A 342 7.79 11.54 18.17
CA GLN A 342 7.80 11.67 19.62
C GLN A 342 9.24 11.54 20.09
N LYS A 343 9.68 12.52 20.89
CA LYS A 343 10.98 12.44 21.55
C LYS A 343 10.89 11.44 22.70
N LEU A 344 11.82 10.49 22.75
CA LEU A 344 11.97 9.58 23.87
C LEU A 344 12.18 10.40 25.15
N ALA A 345 11.34 10.16 26.14
CA ALA A 345 11.37 10.91 27.40
C ALA A 345 12.54 10.48 28.29
N ASP A 346 12.95 9.22 28.16
CA ASP A 346 13.96 8.60 28.99
C ASP A 346 15.31 8.45 28.24
N GLN A 347 16.37 8.96 28.87
CA GLN A 347 17.72 8.82 28.37
C GLN A 347 18.18 7.35 28.43
N GLU A 348 17.67 6.57 29.38
CA GLU A 348 17.98 5.15 29.50
C GLU A 348 17.43 4.37 28.29
N GLU A 349 16.18 4.63 27.89
CA GLU A 349 15.57 4.03 26.70
C GLU A 349 16.38 4.32 25.42
N TYR A 350 16.86 5.56 25.27
CA TYR A 350 17.72 5.91 24.14
C TYR A 350 19.08 5.19 24.18
N GLN A 351 19.67 5.04 25.37
CA GLN A 351 20.92 4.31 25.52
C GLN A 351 20.74 2.80 25.27
N GLN A 352 19.62 2.23 25.70
CA GLN A 352 19.24 0.85 25.40
C GLN A 352 19.08 0.67 23.89
N ALA A 353 18.40 1.58 23.19
CA ALA A 353 18.28 1.56 21.73
C ALA A 353 19.66 1.55 21.03
N LYS A 354 20.59 2.40 21.48
CA LYS A 354 21.98 2.40 20.98
C LYS A 354 22.67 1.06 21.20
N ASN A 355 22.55 0.48 22.39
CA ASN A 355 23.14 -0.82 22.71
C ASN A 355 22.55 -1.93 21.83
N THR A 356 21.22 -1.99 21.67
CA THR A 356 20.55 -2.94 20.79
C THR A 356 21.04 -2.82 19.36
N LEU A 357 21.16 -1.60 18.83
CA LEU A 357 21.63 -1.39 17.47
C LEU A 357 23.10 -1.79 17.30
N ARG A 358 23.99 -1.43 18.25
CA ARG A 358 25.40 -1.85 18.26
C ARG A 358 25.54 -3.37 18.24
N MET A 359 24.77 -4.08 19.06
CA MET A 359 24.77 -5.54 19.10
C MET A 359 24.29 -6.13 17.77
N TRP A 360 23.25 -5.57 17.15
CA TRP A 360 22.73 -6.06 15.88
C TRP A 360 23.72 -5.86 14.72
N VAL A 361 24.39 -4.70 14.62
CA VAL A 361 25.36 -4.39 13.55
C VAL A 361 26.70 -5.12 13.69
N SER A 362 26.90 -5.89 14.77
CA SER A 362 28.12 -6.67 15.06
C SER A 362 28.33 -7.89 14.16
N GLY A 363 27.50 -8.08 13.13
CA GLY A 363 27.60 -9.18 12.16
C GLY A 363 26.64 -10.34 12.40
N THR A 364 25.53 -10.08 13.11
CA THR A 364 24.46 -11.06 13.33
C THR A 364 23.85 -11.57 12.02
N ASP A 365 23.34 -12.80 11.99
CA ASP A 365 22.65 -13.31 10.79
C ASP A 365 21.38 -12.51 10.47
N GLU A 366 20.71 -11.96 11.49
CA GLU A 366 19.57 -11.06 11.31
C GLU A 366 19.96 -9.78 10.54
N LEU A 367 21.12 -9.18 10.82
CA LEU A 367 21.65 -8.06 10.03
C LEU A 367 21.88 -8.48 8.57
N LYS A 368 22.53 -9.62 8.35
CA LYS A 368 22.84 -10.12 7.00
C LYS A 368 21.57 -10.30 6.17
N LYS A 369 20.56 -10.95 6.75
CA LYS A 369 19.24 -11.14 6.14
C LYS A 369 18.57 -9.79 5.89
N ALA A 370 18.55 -8.89 6.88
CA ALA A 370 17.93 -7.56 6.74
C ALA A 370 18.55 -6.74 5.60
N VAL A 371 19.89 -6.71 5.50
CA VAL A 371 20.61 -6.00 4.43
C VAL A 371 20.33 -6.64 3.07
N TRP A 372 20.41 -7.97 2.97
CA TRP A 372 20.15 -8.68 1.70
C TRP A 372 18.74 -8.39 1.18
N HIS A 373 17.74 -8.50 2.05
CA HIS A 373 16.35 -8.18 1.71
C HIS A 373 16.18 -6.69 1.38
N SER A 374 16.82 -5.78 2.10
CA SER A 374 16.76 -4.33 1.83
C SER A 374 17.32 -3.98 0.45
N LEU A 375 18.46 -4.56 0.07
CA LEU A 375 19.07 -4.35 -1.25
C LEU A 375 18.14 -4.83 -2.37
N ARG A 376 17.48 -5.98 -2.20
CA ARG A 376 16.51 -6.50 -3.18
C ARG A 376 15.26 -5.64 -3.27
N ALA A 377 14.71 -5.18 -2.15
CA ALA A 377 13.56 -4.27 -2.16
C ALA A 377 13.90 -2.93 -2.87
N LEU A 378 15.09 -2.38 -2.60
CA LEU A 378 15.60 -1.20 -3.30
C LEU A 378 15.81 -1.46 -4.80
N GLN A 379 16.33 -2.63 -5.17
CA GLN A 379 16.46 -3.03 -6.58
C GLN A 379 15.11 -3.00 -7.31
N TYR A 380 14.08 -3.66 -6.76
CA TYR A 380 12.74 -3.65 -7.38
C TYR A 380 12.16 -2.24 -7.53
N ALA A 381 12.46 -1.34 -6.61
CA ALA A 381 12.01 0.06 -6.69
C ALA A 381 12.80 0.89 -7.70
N ILE A 382 14.11 0.66 -7.86
CA ILE A 382 14.95 1.35 -8.85
C ILE A 382 14.63 0.85 -10.26
N ASP A 383 14.60 -0.47 -10.46
CA ASP A 383 14.35 -1.07 -11.78
C ASP A 383 12.96 -0.69 -12.33
N ALA A 384 11.95 -0.59 -11.45
CA ALA A 384 10.62 -0.11 -11.83
C ALA A 384 10.64 1.29 -12.46
N ILE A 385 11.57 2.14 -12.02
CA ILE A 385 11.68 3.54 -12.46
C ILE A 385 12.49 3.64 -13.75
N ASP A 386 13.52 2.83 -13.96
CA ASP A 386 14.27 2.89 -15.22
C ASP A 386 13.40 2.47 -16.42
N HIS A 387 12.42 1.59 -16.19
CA HIS A 387 11.37 1.29 -17.17
C HIS A 387 10.38 2.46 -17.40
N LEU A 388 10.28 3.44 -16.48
CA LEU A 388 9.55 4.69 -16.67
C LEU A 388 10.30 5.67 -17.60
N GLU A 389 11.61 5.81 -17.43
CA GLU A 389 12.38 6.84 -18.14
C GLU A 389 12.71 6.46 -19.60
N LEU A 390 12.93 5.18 -19.92
CA LEU A 390 13.20 4.74 -21.30
C LEU A 390 11.98 4.81 -22.25
N GLY A 391 10.77 4.97 -21.72
CA GLY A 391 9.53 5.07 -22.52
C GLY A 391 9.24 6.47 -23.06
N ASP A 392 9.98 7.48 -22.63
CA ASP A 392 9.75 8.88 -22.98
C ASP A 392 10.73 9.31 -24.09
N THR A 393 10.41 8.96 -25.35
CA THR A 393 10.99 9.67 -26.49
C THR A 393 10.24 11.00 -26.67
N PRO A 394 10.91 12.16 -26.65
CA PRO A 394 10.23 13.45 -26.74
C PRO A 394 9.74 13.67 -28.17
N VAL A 395 8.45 13.51 -28.40
CA VAL A 395 7.80 14.05 -29.61
C VAL A 395 7.67 15.57 -29.40
N LEU A 396 8.44 16.34 -30.16
CA LEU A 396 8.32 17.79 -30.27
C LEU A 396 6.88 18.17 -30.68
N ILE A 397 6.15 18.85 -29.80
CA ILE A 397 4.89 19.50 -30.13
C ILE A 397 5.09 21.01 -29.98
N ASN A 398 4.91 21.72 -31.11
CA ASN A 398 5.04 23.16 -31.25
C ASN A 398 4.25 23.92 -30.18
N ALA A 399 4.92 24.88 -29.53
CA ALA A 399 4.30 25.81 -28.59
C ALA A 399 3.27 26.69 -29.31
N ASN A 400 2.05 26.74 -28.75
CA ASN A 400 1.00 27.65 -29.18
C ASN A 400 1.08 28.91 -28.29
N PRO A 401 1.34 30.13 -28.83
CA PRO A 401 1.82 31.27 -28.03
C PRO A 401 0.72 32.06 -27.29
N ASN A 402 -0.44 31.48 -26.96
CA ASN A 402 -1.59 32.25 -26.44
C ASN A 402 -1.96 31.99 -24.97
N LEU A 403 -1.08 31.37 -24.17
CA LEU A 403 -1.29 31.21 -22.72
C LEU A 403 -0.34 32.10 -21.89
N SER A 404 -0.35 33.40 -22.17
CA SER A 404 0.36 34.39 -21.36
C SER A 404 -0.51 35.62 -21.14
N ARG A 405 -1.61 35.49 -20.37
CA ARG A 405 -2.33 36.65 -19.81
C ARG A 405 -3.40 36.29 -18.76
N VAL A 406 -3.00 35.63 -17.67
CA VAL A 406 -3.77 35.70 -16.40
C VAL A 406 -2.76 35.62 -15.24
N SER A 407 -2.05 36.72 -14.98
CA SER A 407 -1.18 36.84 -13.79
C SER A 407 -1.31 38.17 -13.03
N ASP A 408 -2.29 39.01 -13.36
CA ASP A 408 -2.36 40.38 -12.79
C ASP A 408 -3.68 40.68 -12.05
N LEU A 409 -4.18 39.78 -11.19
CA LEU A 409 -5.31 40.09 -10.31
C LEU A 409 -5.17 39.48 -8.90
N PHE A 410 -4.07 39.76 -8.22
CA PHE A 410 -4.03 39.75 -6.75
C PHE A 410 -3.06 40.82 -6.25
N SER A 411 -3.58 42.04 -6.05
CA SER A 411 -2.97 42.99 -5.14
C SER A 411 -4.08 43.65 -4.30
N ASP A 412 -3.84 43.58 -3.00
CA ASP A 412 -4.37 44.39 -1.91
C ASP A 412 -5.81 44.16 -1.39
N GLY A 413 -5.89 44.00 -0.06
CA GLY A 413 -6.96 44.61 0.73
C GLY A 413 -7.72 43.71 1.69
N ASN A 414 -7.31 43.73 2.97
CA ASN A 414 -8.02 43.38 4.20
C ASN A 414 -9.56 43.23 4.15
N GLY A 415 -10.08 42.22 4.88
CA GLY A 415 -11.47 42.23 5.36
C GLY A 415 -11.96 40.90 5.92
N CYS A 416 -11.89 40.73 7.24
CA CYS A 416 -12.44 39.59 7.98
C CYS A 416 -13.97 39.69 8.08
N LEU A 417 -14.74 38.67 7.66
CA LEU A 417 -16.11 38.40 8.13
C LEU A 417 -16.48 36.91 7.96
N THR A 418 -16.85 36.25 9.06
CA THR A 418 -17.76 35.07 9.07
C THR A 418 -19.19 35.56 8.83
N PRO A 419 -20.14 34.74 8.30
CA PRO A 419 -21.04 34.03 9.23
C PRO A 419 -21.76 32.75 8.70
N LEU A 420 -22.09 31.92 9.69
CA LEU A 420 -23.19 30.96 9.73
C LEU A 420 -24.54 31.72 9.66
N ASP A 421 -25.57 31.08 9.10
CA ASP A 421 -27.00 31.49 9.01
C ASP A 421 -27.47 32.00 7.64
N ALA A 422 -27.95 31.07 6.81
CA ALA A 422 -29.00 31.33 5.83
C ALA A 422 -29.64 30.00 5.34
N PHE A 423 -30.32 29.28 6.23
CA PHE A 423 -31.44 28.41 5.84
C PHE A 423 -32.73 29.12 6.23
N THR A 424 -33.43 29.72 5.27
CA THR A 424 -34.89 29.83 5.20
C THR A 424 -35.29 30.62 3.96
N GLN A 425 -36.43 30.25 3.37
CA GLN A 425 -37.11 30.84 2.19
C GLN A 425 -36.75 30.21 0.83
N TYR A 426 -37.55 29.26 0.37
CA TYR A 426 -38.74 29.61 -0.42
C TYR A 426 -39.63 28.37 -0.59
N ARG A 427 -40.86 28.49 -0.07
CA ARG A 427 -41.98 27.57 -0.29
C ARG A 427 -42.96 28.29 -1.22
N GLY A 428 -43.34 27.62 -2.29
CA GLY A 428 -44.61 27.86 -3.00
C GLY A 428 -44.52 28.64 -4.30
N ASN A 429 -44.59 27.94 -5.43
CA ASN A 429 -45.81 27.97 -6.24
C ASN A 429 -45.87 26.79 -7.22
N ILE A 430 -47.04 26.16 -7.23
CA ILE A 430 -47.44 25.03 -8.08
C ILE A 430 -48.10 25.63 -9.32
N HIS A 431 -47.68 25.20 -10.52
CA HIS A 431 -48.60 25.01 -11.63
C HIS A 431 -48.13 23.88 -12.55
N THR A 432 -49.12 23.03 -12.85
CA THR A 432 -49.10 21.78 -13.58
C THR A 432 -49.11 22.02 -15.09
N THR A 433 -48.27 21.32 -15.86
CA THR A 433 -48.59 20.89 -17.25
C THR A 433 -47.76 19.66 -17.60
N LYS A 434 -48.44 18.66 -18.18
CA LYS A 434 -47.89 17.36 -18.61
C LYS A 434 -47.38 17.44 -20.05
N ASN A 435 -46.29 16.70 -20.28
CA ASN A 435 -45.89 15.96 -21.49
C ASN A 435 -45.77 16.69 -22.84
N ALA A 436 -44.54 16.72 -23.37
CA ALA A 436 -44.24 16.17 -24.70
C ALA A 436 -42.72 15.93 -24.85
N VAL A 437 -42.39 14.75 -25.35
CA VAL A 437 -41.07 14.26 -25.74
C VAL A 437 -40.59 15.00 -26.99
N THR A 438 -39.35 15.49 -26.99
CA THR A 438 -38.58 15.70 -28.21
C THR A 438 -37.08 15.67 -27.90
N THR A 439 -36.40 14.68 -28.48
CA THR A 439 -34.94 14.58 -28.61
C THR A 439 -34.39 15.77 -29.40
N PRO A 440 -33.12 16.14 -29.13
CA PRO A 440 -32.21 16.38 -30.24
C PRO A 440 -30.90 15.65 -30.06
N GLU A 441 -30.57 14.81 -31.04
CA GLU A 441 -29.21 14.40 -31.37
C GLU A 441 -28.36 15.64 -31.65
N TYR A 442 -27.19 15.75 -31.02
CA TYR A 442 -26.04 16.45 -31.61
C TYR A 442 -24.75 15.78 -31.15
N LEU A 443 -24.14 15.08 -32.12
CA LEU A 443 -22.73 14.74 -32.20
C LEU A 443 -21.89 16.01 -32.11
N VAL A 444 -20.94 16.08 -31.18
CA VAL A 444 -19.66 16.78 -31.40
C VAL A 444 -18.56 15.98 -30.70
N GLU A 445 -17.72 15.36 -31.54
CA GLU A 445 -16.41 14.82 -31.19
C GLU A 445 -15.55 15.90 -30.54
N GLY A 446 -15.04 15.59 -29.35
CA GLY A 446 -13.98 16.35 -28.70
C GLY A 446 -12.88 15.40 -28.29
N SER A 447 -12.02 15.02 -29.23
CA SER A 447 -10.75 14.32 -28.95
C SER A 447 -9.85 15.23 -28.12
N ALA A 448 -9.98 15.15 -26.79
CA ALA A 448 -8.95 15.59 -25.88
C ALA A 448 -7.87 14.50 -25.85
N THR A 449 -6.81 14.70 -26.64
CA THR A 449 -5.58 13.89 -26.58
C THR A 449 -4.96 14.05 -25.19
N LEU A 450 -5.09 13.00 -24.36
CA LEU A 450 -4.41 12.86 -23.09
C LEU A 450 -2.88 12.86 -23.28
N PRO A 451 -2.11 13.57 -22.45
CA PRO A 451 -0.73 13.20 -22.21
C PRO A 451 -0.73 11.85 -21.48
N HIS A 452 -0.11 10.85 -22.11
CA HIS A 452 0.15 9.48 -21.67
C HIS A 452 -0.06 9.19 -20.17
N LEU A 453 -1.23 8.61 -19.83
CA LEU A 453 -1.52 8.01 -18.52
C LEU A 453 -1.38 6.47 -18.53
N ASN A 454 -0.36 5.99 -19.24
CA ASN A 454 0.02 4.58 -19.31
C ASN A 454 1.31 4.36 -18.50
N ARG A 455 1.20 4.21 -17.19
CA ARG A 455 2.16 3.41 -16.40
C ARG A 455 1.61 3.12 -15.02
N SER A 456 1.35 1.83 -14.77
CA SER A 456 1.21 1.28 -13.43
C SER A 456 2.58 0.68 -13.13
N ASP A 457 3.18 1.07 -11.99
CA ASP A 457 4.55 0.69 -11.63
C ASP A 457 4.58 -0.48 -10.63
N ALA A 458 5.72 -1.17 -10.52
CA ALA A 458 5.89 -2.29 -9.58
C ALA A 458 5.83 -1.88 -8.10
N VAL A 459 6.00 -0.59 -7.79
CA VAL A 459 6.06 -0.05 -6.41
C VAL A 459 5.06 1.09 -6.26
N THR A 460 3.78 0.78 -6.43
CA THR A 460 2.67 1.74 -6.32
C THR A 460 2.00 1.75 -4.96
N ALA A 461 2.25 0.81 -4.05
CA ALA A 461 1.52 0.81 -2.78
C ALA A 461 1.92 1.98 -1.87
N LEU A 462 0.96 2.59 -1.15
CA LEU A 462 1.25 3.72 -0.25
C LEU A 462 2.29 3.41 0.84
N HIS A 463 2.36 2.15 1.28
CA HIS A 463 3.34 1.69 2.27
C HIS A 463 4.78 1.63 1.74
N ALA A 464 5.00 1.71 0.43
CA ALA A 464 6.33 1.62 -0.17
C ALA A 464 7.30 2.71 0.30
N ASN A 465 6.78 3.90 0.63
CA ASN A 465 7.62 5.02 1.10
C ASN A 465 8.26 4.70 2.45
N TRP A 466 7.50 4.04 3.33
CA TRP A 466 8.01 3.51 4.60
C TRP A 466 8.97 2.36 4.40
N ALA A 467 8.61 1.43 3.52
CA ALA A 467 9.46 0.31 3.16
C ALA A 467 10.85 0.78 2.71
N LEU A 468 10.91 1.72 1.78
CA LEU A 468 12.14 2.24 1.22
C LEU A 468 12.94 3.09 2.21
N TYR A 469 12.25 3.88 3.04
CA TYR A 469 12.89 4.59 4.15
C TYR A 469 13.61 3.61 5.10
N ILE A 470 12.92 2.55 5.52
CA ILE A 470 13.49 1.52 6.41
C ILE A 470 14.64 0.78 5.73
N CYS A 471 14.48 0.37 4.46
CA CYS A 471 15.54 -0.31 3.72
C CYS A 471 16.81 0.56 3.60
N ALA A 472 16.64 1.86 3.35
CA ALA A 472 17.76 2.80 3.29
C ALA A 472 18.46 2.94 4.65
N LEU A 473 17.70 2.99 5.75
CA LEU A 473 18.27 3.01 7.11
C LEU A 473 18.99 1.72 7.47
N ILE A 474 18.51 0.56 7.04
CA ILE A 474 19.21 -0.73 7.22
C ILE A 474 20.56 -0.71 6.50
N CYS A 475 20.61 -0.24 5.25
CA CYS A 475 21.85 -0.05 4.53
C CYS A 475 22.80 0.94 5.23
N TRP A 476 22.28 2.08 5.71
CA TRP A 476 23.05 3.05 6.49
C TRP A 476 23.65 2.43 7.77
N ALA A 477 22.86 1.69 8.54
CA ALA A 477 23.32 1.04 9.77
C ALA A 477 24.40 -0.02 9.51
N TYR A 478 24.33 -0.73 8.38
CA TYR A 478 25.36 -1.69 7.95
C TYR A 478 26.73 -1.04 7.67
N GLY A 479 26.72 0.24 7.25
CA GLY A 479 27.91 1.06 7.07
C GLY A 479 28.62 1.46 8.36
N ALA A 480 27.99 1.29 9.54
CA ALA A 480 28.52 1.82 10.79
C ALA A 480 29.83 1.19 11.26
N LYS A 481 30.75 2.03 11.76
CA LYS A 481 32.03 1.62 12.38
C LYS A 481 31.73 0.74 13.60
N THR A 482 32.39 -0.43 13.66
CA THR A 482 32.55 -1.17 14.92
C THR A 482 33.89 -0.79 15.53
N PRO A 483 34.02 -0.66 16.86
CA PRO A 483 35.23 -0.15 17.52
C PRO A 483 36.51 -0.98 17.27
N THR A 484 36.40 -2.15 16.63
CA THR A 484 37.50 -3.07 16.35
C THR A 484 38.17 -2.91 14.97
N THR A 485 37.69 -2.02 14.11
CA THR A 485 38.24 -1.85 12.74
C THR A 485 39.15 -0.62 12.62
N THR A 486 40.46 -0.82 12.79
CA THR A 486 41.51 0.09 12.31
C THR A 486 41.48 0.07 10.78
N THR A 487 41.18 1.21 10.15
CA THR A 487 41.13 1.33 8.68
C THR A 487 42.34 2.14 8.22
N THR A 488 43.15 1.58 7.32
CA THR A 488 44.06 2.34 6.46
C THR A 488 43.25 2.93 5.32
N ASP A 489 43.08 4.26 5.33
CA ASP A 489 42.45 5.00 4.24
C ASP A 489 43.34 4.92 3.01
N ASP A 490 42.85 4.28 1.93
CA ASP A 490 43.46 4.35 0.60
C ASP A 490 42.69 5.41 -0.22
N PRO A 491 43.28 6.58 -0.51
CA PRO A 491 42.56 7.76 -1.01
C PRO A 491 42.20 7.72 -2.50
N LEU A 492 42.20 6.55 -3.15
CA LEU A 492 42.14 6.46 -4.62
C LEU A 492 40.82 5.99 -5.24
N PHE A 493 39.74 5.77 -4.49
CA PHE A 493 38.50 5.26 -5.09
C PHE A 493 37.29 6.19 -4.85
N ARG A 494 36.76 6.72 -5.97
CA ARG A 494 35.56 7.58 -6.00
C ARG A 494 34.34 6.82 -5.48
N PRO A 495 33.44 7.48 -4.73
CA PRO A 495 32.18 6.90 -4.29
C PRO A 495 31.30 6.50 -5.50
N PRO A 496 30.55 5.39 -5.44
CA PRO A 496 29.49 5.06 -6.38
C PRO A 496 28.61 6.27 -6.76
N ALA A 497 28.63 6.61 -8.04
CA ALA A 497 28.01 7.83 -8.55
C ALA A 497 26.46 7.81 -8.54
N CYS A 498 25.82 6.66 -8.30
CA CYS A 498 24.35 6.56 -8.25
C CYS A 498 23.83 5.38 -7.38
N PRO A 499 22.58 5.47 -6.87
CA PRO A 499 21.95 4.43 -6.04
C PRO A 499 21.92 3.05 -6.70
N ARG A 500 21.76 3.02 -8.03
CA ARG A 500 21.75 1.77 -8.81
C ARG A 500 23.10 1.07 -8.73
N THR A 501 24.19 1.79 -8.96
CA THR A 501 25.55 1.23 -8.85
C THR A 501 25.82 0.73 -7.44
N TYR A 502 25.40 1.45 -6.40
CA TYR A 502 25.51 0.97 -5.02
C TYR A 502 24.80 -0.38 -4.84
N VAL A 503 23.50 -0.46 -5.16
CA VAL A 503 22.72 -1.70 -4.98
C VAL A 503 23.29 -2.85 -5.82
N SER A 504 23.58 -2.63 -7.11
CA SER A 504 24.13 -3.66 -8.00
C SER A 504 25.51 -4.14 -7.55
N THR A 505 26.37 -3.25 -7.06
CA THR A 505 27.72 -3.63 -6.59
C THR A 505 27.66 -4.48 -5.34
N LEU A 506 26.87 -4.09 -4.32
CA LEU A 506 26.73 -4.92 -3.11
C LEU A 506 26.10 -6.28 -3.43
N MET A 507 25.12 -6.32 -4.33
CA MET A 507 24.50 -7.56 -4.76
C MET A 507 25.43 -8.47 -5.56
N LEU A 508 26.38 -7.91 -6.32
CA LEU A 508 27.42 -8.68 -7.01
C LEU A 508 28.43 -9.29 -6.03
N LEU A 509 28.82 -8.53 -5.00
CA LEU A 509 29.75 -9.00 -3.97
C LEU A 509 29.12 -10.00 -3.00
N ALA A 510 27.81 -9.90 -2.78
CA ALA A 510 27.05 -10.82 -1.93
C ALA A 510 25.70 -11.23 -2.57
N PRO A 511 25.73 -12.19 -3.53
CA PRO A 511 24.52 -12.70 -4.18
C PRO A 511 23.47 -13.28 -3.21
N SER A 512 23.93 -13.88 -2.10
CA SER A 512 23.11 -14.50 -1.07
C SER A 512 23.35 -13.88 0.31
N TRP A 513 22.36 -13.99 1.21
CA TRP A 513 22.47 -13.39 2.54
C TRP A 513 23.69 -13.87 3.37
N PRO A 514 24.15 -15.14 3.33
CA PRO A 514 25.31 -15.57 4.12
C PRO A 514 26.60 -14.86 3.71
N GLN A 515 26.66 -14.39 2.46
CA GLN A 515 27.80 -13.67 1.90
C GLN A 515 27.79 -12.19 2.29
N ILE A 516 26.74 -11.67 2.93
CA ILE A 516 26.76 -10.34 3.52
C ILE A 516 27.69 -10.40 4.75
N SER A 517 28.89 -9.85 4.63
CA SER A 517 29.87 -9.82 5.71
C SER A 517 30.79 -8.61 5.56
N ARG A 518 31.33 -8.13 6.68
CA ARG A 518 32.34 -7.06 6.66
C ARG A 518 33.65 -7.52 5.99
N ASN A 519 33.87 -8.83 5.85
CA ASN A 519 35.03 -9.39 5.16
C ASN A 519 34.84 -9.48 3.63
N SER A 520 33.60 -9.68 3.17
CA SER A 520 33.28 -9.82 1.74
C SER A 520 32.98 -8.48 1.08
N ILE A 521 32.43 -7.52 1.83
CA ILE A 521 32.08 -6.19 1.32
C ILE A 521 33.01 -5.15 1.98
N PRO A 522 33.88 -4.50 1.18
CA PRO A 522 34.82 -3.50 1.68
C PRO A 522 34.13 -2.36 2.43
N ASP A 523 34.82 -1.82 3.42
CA ASP A 523 34.28 -0.79 4.31
C ASP A 523 33.88 0.50 3.57
N HIS A 524 34.67 0.94 2.59
CA HIS A 524 34.34 2.10 1.74
C HIS A 524 33.02 1.89 0.96
N MET A 525 32.74 0.66 0.50
CA MET A 525 31.48 0.37 -0.22
C MET A 525 30.28 0.32 0.71
N ARG A 526 30.44 -0.26 1.91
CA ARG A 526 29.34 -0.31 2.90
C ARG A 526 28.95 1.08 3.40
N ARG A 527 29.90 2.01 3.45
CA ARG A 527 29.71 3.37 3.95
C ARG A 527 29.08 4.30 2.93
N ASP A 528 29.20 4.01 1.65
CA ASP A 528 28.74 4.89 0.58
C ASP A 528 27.21 4.86 0.39
N THR A 529 26.49 5.33 1.39
CA THR A 529 25.02 5.37 1.39
C THR A 529 24.47 6.75 1.05
N SER A 530 25.31 7.78 0.88
CA SER A 530 24.86 9.17 0.76
C SER A 530 23.90 9.39 -0.42
N GLU A 531 24.29 8.98 -1.63
CA GLU A 531 23.43 9.15 -2.82
C GLU A 531 22.19 8.25 -2.76
N LEU A 532 22.26 7.08 -2.12
CA LEU A 532 21.10 6.23 -1.86
C LEU A 532 20.09 6.93 -0.93
N LEU A 533 20.55 7.48 0.19
CA LEU A 533 19.69 8.18 1.17
C LEU A 533 19.06 9.41 0.53
N LYS A 534 19.84 10.17 -0.25
CA LYS A 534 19.37 11.34 -1.00
C LYS A 534 18.32 10.95 -2.03
N TYR A 535 18.54 9.87 -2.79
CA TYR A 535 17.58 9.35 -3.76
C TYR A 535 16.26 8.95 -3.11
N VAL A 536 16.30 8.17 -2.02
CA VAL A 536 15.09 7.75 -1.31
C VAL A 536 14.34 8.98 -0.77
N ARG A 537 15.06 9.96 -0.21
CA ARG A 537 14.46 11.22 0.27
C ARG A 537 13.77 12.00 -0.84
N THR A 538 14.45 12.28 -1.94
CA THR A 538 13.93 13.15 -3.00
C THR A 538 12.83 12.48 -3.79
N ARG A 539 12.92 11.17 -4.05
CA ARG A 539 11.98 10.46 -4.90
C ARG A 539 10.74 9.97 -4.17
N TRP A 540 10.88 9.48 -2.95
CA TRP A 540 9.82 8.74 -2.24
C TRP A 540 9.24 9.48 -1.03
N LEU A 541 10.04 10.30 -0.34
CA LEU A 541 9.56 11.03 0.83
C LEU A 541 9.09 12.46 0.50
N GLN A 542 9.60 13.08 -0.58
CA GLN A 542 9.18 14.38 -1.13
C GLN A 542 8.83 15.45 -0.04
N PRO A 543 9.83 16.16 0.51
CA PRO A 543 9.79 16.87 1.80
C PRO A 543 8.65 17.86 2.10
N ASP A 544 7.88 18.32 1.11
CA ASP A 544 6.81 19.33 1.30
C ASP A 544 5.43 18.85 0.83
N SER A 545 5.35 17.65 0.25
CA SER A 545 4.12 17.09 -0.33
C SER A 545 3.47 16.02 0.55
N MET A 546 4.24 15.47 1.49
CA MET A 546 3.83 14.40 2.39
C MET A 546 3.52 14.96 3.78
N GLY A 547 2.59 14.34 4.50
CA GLY A 547 2.26 14.70 5.88
C GLY A 547 2.90 13.76 6.90
N GLY A 548 3.06 14.25 8.13
CA GLY A 548 3.23 13.42 9.33
C GLY A 548 4.58 12.73 9.45
N LEU A 549 4.55 11.40 9.63
CA LEU A 549 5.73 10.61 9.95
C LEU A 549 6.76 10.54 8.82
N LEU A 550 6.33 10.64 7.56
CA LEU A 550 7.25 10.63 6.41
C LEU A 550 8.11 11.91 6.36
N ASN A 551 7.64 13.03 6.92
CA ASN A 551 8.43 14.26 7.00
C ASN A 551 9.58 14.14 8.00
N GLU A 552 9.37 13.40 9.09
CA GLU A 552 10.44 13.03 10.00
C GLU A 552 11.50 12.20 9.27
N GLY A 553 11.06 11.16 8.56
CA GLY A 553 11.96 10.31 7.77
C GLY A 553 12.75 11.11 6.73
N ALA A 554 12.12 12.07 6.05
CA ALA A 554 12.79 12.94 5.09
C ALA A 554 13.92 13.77 5.74
N ARG A 555 13.66 14.34 6.93
CA ARG A 555 14.68 15.10 7.70
C ARG A 555 15.80 14.20 8.20
N VAL A 556 15.47 12.99 8.67
CA VAL A 556 16.47 12.00 9.08
C VAL A 556 17.39 11.65 7.91
N LEU A 557 16.84 11.30 6.74
CA LEU A 557 17.65 10.99 5.57
C LEU A 557 18.52 12.17 5.12
N GLN A 558 17.98 13.40 5.18
CA GLN A 558 18.74 14.60 4.85
C GLN A 558 19.97 14.73 5.74
N ARG A 559 19.77 14.70 7.06
CA ARG A 559 20.86 14.80 8.04
C ARG A 559 21.91 13.70 7.84
N LEU A 560 21.48 12.46 7.65
CA LEU A 560 22.39 11.33 7.46
C LEU A 560 23.21 11.46 6.17
N SER A 561 22.61 11.99 5.09
CA SER A 561 23.33 12.25 3.84
C SER A 561 24.35 13.41 3.95
N GLU A 562 24.03 14.46 4.71
CA GLU A 562 24.89 15.65 4.86
C GLU A 562 26.05 15.43 5.87
N ASN A 563 25.79 14.71 6.97
CA ASN A 563 26.80 14.43 7.99
C ASN A 563 27.94 13.53 7.49
N HIS A 564 27.71 12.77 6.42
CA HIS A 564 28.76 11.96 5.79
C HIS A 564 29.92 12.81 5.26
N HIS A 565 29.71 14.11 4.97
CA HIS A 565 30.73 14.99 4.39
C HIS A 565 31.44 15.88 5.41
N ARG A 566 31.01 15.91 6.69
CA ARG A 566 31.42 16.96 7.63
C ARG A 566 32.16 16.50 8.88
N ASN A 567 32.12 15.22 9.28
CA ASN A 567 32.87 14.70 10.43
C ASN A 567 32.95 13.16 10.39
N GLU A 568 34.08 12.62 9.91
CA GLU A 568 34.30 11.16 9.78
C GLU A 568 34.38 10.41 11.12
N ASP A 569 34.51 11.13 12.24
CA ASP A 569 34.63 10.55 13.59
C ASP A 569 33.34 10.60 14.41
N LYS A 570 32.46 11.59 14.22
CA LYS A 570 31.22 11.74 15.01
C LYS A 570 29.98 11.07 14.40
N ALA A 571 29.99 10.78 13.10
CA ALA A 571 28.83 10.18 12.44
C ALA A 571 28.59 8.70 12.83
N TRP A 572 29.55 8.05 13.48
CA TRP A 572 29.56 6.60 13.69
C TRP A 572 29.90 6.14 15.11
N GLU A 573 30.10 7.06 16.05
CA GLU A 573 30.05 6.75 17.47
C GLU A 573 28.58 6.76 17.89
N PHE A 574 27.96 5.58 17.87
CA PHE A 574 26.72 5.37 18.60
C PHE A 574 26.88 5.85 20.04
#